data_AF-A0A967DXD8-F1
#
_entry.id   AF-A0A967DXD8-F1
#
_cell.length_a   1.000
_cell.length_b   1.000
_cell.length_c   1.000
_cell.angle_alpha   90.00
_cell.angle_beta   90.00
_cell.angle_gamma   90.00
#
_symmetry.space_group_name_H-M   'P 1'
#
loop_
_entity.id
_entity.type
_entity.pdbx_description
1 polymer ?
#
loop_
_entity_poly.entity_id
_entity_poly.type
_entity_poly.pdbx_seq_one_letter_code
_entity_poly.pdbx_strand_id
1 'polypeptide(L)'
;MGLFQRLRDDVRAGIATLRLGTVHAAGRALEETELLRMRLELRKLDQQLSDLYKDIGERAVDMKERGETAERVVYDAEIVRLVKQVHEIKESHKKLEAEMIQIRSEQ
;
A
#
# COMPACT_ATOMS: atom_id res chain seq x y z
N MET A 1 21.14 -15.47 -52.09
CA MET A 1 20.93 -14.53 -50.97
C MET A 1 22.26 -14.33 -50.25
N GLY A 2 22.75 -13.10 -50.15
CA GLY A 2 24.13 -12.83 -49.76
C GLY A 2 24.38 -12.89 -48.24
N LEU A 3 25.55 -13.39 -47.84
CA LEU A 3 25.99 -13.47 -46.44
C LEU A 3 25.86 -12.12 -45.70
N PHE A 4 26.12 -11.00 -46.41
CA PHE A 4 26.00 -9.64 -45.88
C PHE A 4 24.56 -9.23 -45.56
N GLN A 5 23.58 -9.69 -46.35
CA GLN A 5 22.15 -9.41 -46.07
C GLN A 5 21.72 -10.11 -44.80
N ARG A 6 22.11 -11.39 -44.62
CA ARG A 6 21.84 -12.15 -43.39
C ARG A 6 22.45 -11.47 -42.16
N LEU A 7 23.71 -11.07 -42.24
CA LEU A 7 24.42 -10.41 -41.13
C LEU A 7 23.75 -9.08 -40.73
N ARG A 8 23.27 -8.30 -41.71
CA ARG A 8 22.50 -7.07 -41.46
C ARG A 8 21.16 -7.36 -40.78
N ASP A 9 20.46 -8.39 -41.23
CA ASP A 9 19.15 -8.76 -40.70
C ASP A 9 19.27 -9.31 -39.27
N ASP A 10 20.31 -10.11 -39.00
CA ASP A 10 20.62 -10.63 -37.66
C ASP A 10 20.95 -9.50 -36.67
N VAL A 11 21.74 -8.50 -37.08
CA VAL A 11 22.03 -7.32 -36.25
C VAL A 11 20.76 -6.53 -35.95
N ARG A 12 19.89 -6.33 -36.93
CA ARG A 12 18.60 -5.65 -36.72
C ARG A 12 17.70 -6.42 -35.77
N ALA A 13 17.62 -7.74 -35.92
CA ALA A 13 16.88 -8.61 -35.01
C ALA A 13 17.46 -8.53 -33.59
N GLY A 14 18.79 -8.57 -33.44
CA GLY A 14 19.46 -8.41 -32.15
C GLY A 14 19.14 -7.09 -31.46
N ILE A 15 19.19 -5.97 -32.19
CA ILE A 15 18.83 -4.64 -31.65
C ILE A 15 17.35 -4.59 -31.25
N ALA A 16 16.45 -5.16 -32.06
CA ALA A 16 15.02 -5.20 -31.75
C ALA A 16 14.74 -6.01 -30.47
N THR A 17 15.38 -7.16 -30.32
CA THR A 17 15.29 -7.99 -29.11
C THR A 17 15.84 -7.27 -27.89
N LEU A 18 16.99 -6.59 -28.01
CA LEU A 18 17.55 -5.78 -26.91
C LEU A 18 16.58 -4.69 -26.49
N ARG A 19 15.98 -3.97 -27.44
CA ARG A 19 14.98 -2.93 -27.15
C ARG A 19 13.74 -3.49 -26.47
N LEU A 20 13.25 -4.65 -26.92
CA LEU A 20 12.10 -5.30 -26.30
C LEU A 20 12.42 -5.74 -24.86
N GLY A 21 13.62 -6.30 -24.64
CA GLY A 21 14.11 -6.67 -23.32
C GLY A 21 14.25 -5.48 -22.37
N THR A 22 14.75 -4.34 -22.85
CA THR A 22 14.85 -3.13 -22.01
C THR A 22 13.49 -2.55 -21.67
N VAL A 23 12.54 -2.54 -22.61
CA VAL A 23 11.16 -2.11 -22.34
C VAL A 23 10.50 -3.02 -21.30
N HIS A 24 10.66 -4.33 -21.43
CA HIS A 24 10.12 -5.30 -20.46
C HIS A 24 10.73 -5.11 -19.06
N ALA A 25 12.05 -5.00 -18.96
CA ALA A 25 12.74 -4.78 -17.69
C ALA A 25 12.33 -3.45 -17.03
N ALA A 26 12.18 -2.39 -17.82
CA ALA A 26 11.70 -1.10 -17.32
C ALA A 26 10.25 -1.19 -16.80
N GLY A 27 9.37 -1.91 -17.51
CA GLY A 27 7.99 -2.16 -17.06
C GLY A 27 7.95 -2.86 -15.70
N ARG A 28 8.69 -3.96 -15.55
CA ARG A 28 8.80 -4.70 -14.28
C ARG A 28 9.32 -3.85 -13.13
N ALA A 29 10.35 -3.04 -13.37
CA ALA A 29 10.91 -2.16 -12.35
C ALA A 29 9.90 -1.10 -11.87
N LEU A 30 9.06 -0.58 -12.79
CA LEU A 30 7.99 0.37 -12.44
C LEU A 30 6.91 -0.30 -11.58
N GLU A 31 6.45 -1.49 -11.95
CA GLU A 31 5.47 -2.26 -11.18
C GLU A 31 5.98 -2.59 -9.77
N GLU A 32 7.24 -3.04 -9.65
CA GLU A 32 7.85 -3.32 -8.36
C GLU A 32 7.97 -2.06 -7.49
N THR A 33 8.30 -0.92 -8.09
CA THR A 33 8.36 0.38 -7.41
C THR A 33 6.99 0.81 -6.92
N GLU A 34 5.95 0.61 -7.73
CA GLU A 34 4.57 0.90 -7.34
C GLU A 34 4.12 0.03 -6.15
N LEU A 35 4.40 -1.27 -6.19
CA LEU A 35 4.15 -2.17 -5.06
C LEU A 35 4.90 -1.75 -3.79
N LEU A 36 6.15 -1.29 -3.91
CA LEU A 36 6.92 -0.78 -2.78
C LEU A 36 6.30 0.51 -2.21
N ARG A 37 5.83 1.41 -3.07
CA ARG A 37 5.12 2.62 -2.65
C ARG A 37 3.85 2.26 -1.86
N MET A 38 3.05 1.33 -2.35
CA MET A 38 1.83 0.87 -1.67
C MET A 38 2.15 0.21 -0.33
N ARG A 39 3.19 -0.62 -0.24
CA ARG A 39 3.65 -1.20 1.04
C ARG A 39 4.04 -0.14 2.06
N LEU A 40 4.70 0.94 1.62
CA LEU A 40 5.05 2.05 2.50
C LEU A 40 3.79 2.77 3.00
N GLU A 41 2.79 2.93 2.15
CA GLU A 41 1.51 3.54 2.50
C GLU A 41 0.72 2.69 3.50
N LEU A 42 0.68 1.35 3.32
CA LEU A 42 0.13 0.44 4.34
C LEU A 42 0.80 0.62 5.71
N ARG A 43 2.14 0.68 5.75
CA ARG A 43 2.86 0.90 7.02
C ARG A 43 2.52 2.23 7.68
N LYS A 44 2.21 3.27 6.90
CA LYS A 44 1.76 4.56 7.45
C LYS A 44 0.36 4.43 8.05
N LEU A 45 -0.55 3.73 7.38
CA LEU A 45 -1.89 3.46 7.90
C LEU A 45 -1.83 2.61 9.18
N ASP A 46 -0.94 1.61 9.24
CA ASP A 46 -0.70 0.80 10.45
C ASP A 46 -0.21 1.66 11.61
N GLN A 47 0.72 2.57 11.36
CA GLN A 47 1.20 3.51 12.38
C GLN A 47 0.06 4.41 12.88
N GLN A 48 -0.72 4.97 11.97
CA GLN A 48 -1.89 5.80 12.32
C GLN A 48 -2.91 5.01 13.14
N LEU A 49 -3.17 3.74 12.83
CA LEU A 49 -4.03 2.87 13.64
C LEU A 49 -3.46 2.66 15.04
N SER A 50 -2.16 2.39 15.14
CA SER A 50 -1.50 2.22 16.43
C SER A 50 -1.62 3.47 17.30
N ASP A 51 -1.42 4.64 16.72
CA ASP A 51 -1.52 5.92 17.42
C ASP A 51 -2.97 6.17 17.89
N LEU A 52 -3.97 5.95 17.02
CA LEU A 52 -5.38 6.08 17.39
C LEU A 52 -5.79 5.12 18.52
N TYR A 53 -5.33 3.86 18.49
CA TYR A 53 -5.62 2.92 19.56
C TYR A 53 -5.00 3.35 20.89
N LYS A 54 -3.79 3.91 20.85
CA LYS A 54 -3.14 4.47 22.01
C LYS A 54 -3.94 5.65 22.56
N ASP A 55 -4.33 6.61 21.73
CA ASP A 55 -5.09 7.78 22.14
C ASP A 55 -6.46 7.41 22.76
N ILE A 56 -7.16 6.43 22.16
CA ILE A 56 -8.42 5.89 22.71
C ILE A 56 -8.17 5.26 24.09
N GLY A 57 -7.10 4.45 24.21
CA GLY A 57 -6.75 3.77 25.45
C GLY A 57 -6.38 4.75 26.56
N GLU A 58 -5.52 5.72 26.28
CA GLU A 58 -5.13 6.78 27.21
C GLU A 58 -6.36 7.53 27.72
N ARG A 59 -7.25 7.94 26.81
CA ARG A 59 -8.48 8.64 27.19
C ARG A 59 -9.42 7.79 28.04
N ALA A 60 -9.58 6.52 27.70
CA ALA A 60 -10.41 5.60 28.48
C ALA A 60 -9.86 5.39 29.90
N VAL A 61 -8.54 5.31 30.04
CA VAL A 61 -7.86 5.22 31.33
C VAL A 61 -8.04 6.51 32.14
N ASP A 62 -7.79 7.68 31.55
CA ASP A 62 -7.99 8.99 32.19
C ASP A 62 -9.41 9.16 32.74
N MET A 63 -10.42 8.74 31.97
CA MET A 63 -11.82 8.79 32.40
C MET A 63 -12.08 7.85 33.58
N LYS A 64 -11.55 6.63 33.51
CA LYS A 64 -11.67 5.66 34.62
C LYS A 64 -10.99 6.17 35.89
N GLU A 65 -9.83 6.80 35.79
CA GLU A 65 -9.11 7.41 36.93
C GLU A 65 -9.91 8.54 37.58
N ARG A 66 -10.75 9.23 36.80
CA ARG A 66 -11.72 10.23 37.31
C ARG A 66 -12.98 9.62 37.93
N GLY A 67 -13.09 8.28 37.94
CA GLY A 67 -14.24 7.56 38.49
C GLY A 67 -15.42 7.43 37.53
N GLU A 68 -15.24 7.73 36.25
CA GLU A 68 -16.29 7.54 35.24
C GLU A 68 -16.62 6.06 35.03
N THR A 69 -17.89 5.77 34.73
CA THR A 69 -18.33 4.40 34.44
C THR A 69 -17.88 3.96 33.04
N ALA A 70 -17.77 2.65 32.83
CA ALA A 70 -17.47 2.09 31.51
C ALA A 70 -18.52 2.51 30.45
N GLU A 71 -19.78 2.64 30.84
CA GLU A 71 -20.85 3.14 29.95
C GLU A 71 -20.55 4.58 29.50
N ARG A 72 -20.10 5.44 30.43
CA ARG A 72 -19.77 6.83 30.11
C ARG A 72 -18.57 6.94 29.17
N VAL A 73 -17.58 6.04 29.30
CA VAL A 73 -16.42 5.94 28.40
C VAL A 73 -16.85 5.57 26.98
N VAL A 74 -17.76 4.61 26.82
CA VAL A 74 -18.22 4.16 25.49
C VAL A 74 -18.98 5.28 24.75
N TYR A 75 -19.73 6.12 25.48
CA TYR A 75 -20.46 7.25 24.92
C TYR A 75 -19.68 8.57 24.92
N ASP A 76 -18.39 8.55 25.28
CA ASP A 76 -17.56 9.74 25.19
C ASP A 76 -17.41 10.19 23.73
N ALA A 77 -17.70 11.46 23.48
CA ALA A 77 -17.77 12.00 22.12
C ALA A 77 -16.42 11.91 21.37
N GLU A 78 -15.31 12.07 22.07
CA GLU A 78 -13.98 12.00 21.46
C GLU A 78 -13.58 10.54 21.22
N ILE A 79 -13.87 9.60 22.14
CA ILE A 79 -13.68 8.17 21.89
C ILE A 79 -14.49 7.73 20.67
N VAL A 80 -15.77 8.12 20.57
CA VAL A 80 -16.61 7.82 19.41
C VAL A 80 -16.00 8.39 18.11
N ARG A 81 -15.48 9.62 18.15
CA ARG A 81 -14.82 10.26 17.01
C ARG A 81 -13.54 9.52 16.61
N LEU A 82 -12.70 9.12 17.57
CA LEU A 82 -11.45 8.38 17.31
C LEU A 82 -11.75 6.99 16.74
N VAL A 83 -12.77 6.29 17.26
CA VAL A 83 -13.23 5.00 16.72
C VAL A 83 -13.73 5.15 15.28
N LYS A 84 -14.42 6.25 14.94
CA LYS A 84 -14.80 6.54 13.56
C LYS A 84 -13.57 6.68 12.65
N GLN A 85 -12.54 7.40 13.10
CA GLN A 85 -11.28 7.52 12.35
C GLN A 85 -10.59 6.15 12.18
N VAL A 86 -10.59 5.29 13.21
CA VAL A 86 -10.10 3.91 13.09
C VAL A 86 -10.83 3.16 11.99
N HIS A 87 -12.15 3.32 11.87
CA HIS A 87 -12.92 2.69 10.81
C HIS A 87 -12.52 3.20 9.42
N GLU A 88 -12.39 4.52 9.24
CA GLU A 88 -11.98 5.14 7.98
C GLU A 88 -10.57 4.68 7.54
N ILE A 89 -9.62 4.58 8.48
CA ILE A 89 -8.27 4.07 8.19
C ILE A 89 -8.30 2.58 7.84
N LYS A 90 -9.11 1.76 8.54
CA LYS A 90 -9.26 0.33 8.21
C LYS A 90 -9.84 0.10 6.81
N GLU A 91 -10.81 0.90 6.39
CA GLU A 91 -11.35 0.81 5.03
C GLU A 91 -10.30 1.21 3.98
N SER A 92 -9.52 2.25 4.26
CA SER A 92 -8.39 2.66 3.41
C SER A 92 -7.32 1.56 3.29
N HIS A 93 -6.99 0.92 4.42
CA HIS A 93 -6.05 -0.21 4.46
C HIS A 93 -6.53 -1.38 3.61
N LYS A 94 -7.78 -1.82 3.79
CA LYS A 94 -8.37 -2.91 2.99
C LYS A 94 -8.37 -2.60 1.50
N LYS A 95 -8.72 -1.36 1.13
CA LYS A 95 -8.71 -0.93 -0.27
C LYS A 95 -7.31 -1.05 -0.88
N LEU A 96 -6.30 -0.56 -0.16
CA LEU A 96 -4.91 -0.60 -0.60
C LEU A 96 -4.38 -2.05 -0.70
N GLU A 97 -4.74 -2.93 0.24
CA GLU A 97 -4.43 -4.35 0.14
C GLU A 97 -5.07 -5.00 -1.09
N ALA A 98 -6.33 -4.68 -1.39
CA ALA A 98 -7.02 -5.19 -2.56
C ALA A 98 -6.35 -4.72 -3.87
N GLU A 99 -5.96 -3.45 -3.96
CA GLU A 99 -5.21 -2.90 -5.10
C GLU A 99 -3.87 -3.62 -5.28
N MET A 100 -3.15 -3.90 -4.19
CA MET A 100 -1.89 -4.66 -4.24
C MET A 100 -2.09 -6.12 -4.69
N ILE A 101 -3.17 -6.76 -4.27
CA ILE A 101 -3.51 -8.13 -4.72
C ILE A 101 -3.81 -8.11 -6.22
N GLN A 102 -4.55 -7.11 -6.69
CA GLN A 102 -4.87 -6.96 -8.11
C GLN A 102 -3.60 -6.85 -8.97
N ILE A 103 -2.66 -5.96 -8.62
CA ILE A 103 -1.40 -5.80 -9.36
C ILE A 103 -0.61 -7.12 -9.39
N ARG A 104 -0.60 -7.89 -8.30
CA ARG A 104 0.08 -9.19 -8.28
C ARG A 104 -0.62 -10.26 -9.11
N SER A 105 -1.94 -10.18 -9.27
CA SER A 105 -2.73 -11.13 -10.06
C SER A 105 -2.70 -10.85 -11.56
N GLU A 106 -2.33 -9.64 -11.95
CA GLU A 106 -2.14 -9.22 -13.36
C GLU A 106 -0.74 -9.58 -13.90
N GLN A 107 0.17 -10.09 -13.05
CA GLN A 107 1.51 -10.62 -13.39
C GLN A 107 1.48 -12.12 -13.69
#